data_AF-A0A3C0Z0F2-F1
#
_entry.id   AF-A0A3C0Z0F2-F1
#
_cell.length_a   1.000
_cell.length_b   1.000
_cell.length_c   1.000
_cell.angle_alpha   90.00
_cell.angle_beta   90.00
_cell.angle_gamma   90.00
#
_symmetry.space_group_name_H-M   'P 1'
#
loop_
_entity.id
_entity.type
_entity.pdbx_description
1 polymer ?
#
loop_
_entity_poly.entity_id
_entity_poly.type
_entity_poly.pdbx_seq_one_letter_code
_entity_poly.pdbx_strand_id
1 'polypeptide(L)'
;MGDTVRSRLPCLAGCIDRRRGFGSDPGRARLIELAHLQVLSAGLFAIGVYGVLARRSAVMILMSIELMLNAVNINLVGYAAFSRFFESQRVTGQVLVIFVITIAAAELALAMAIILRLYRNRSTVNIDEIDLMKW
;
A
#
# COMPACT_ATOMS: atom_id res chain seq x y z
N MET A 1 17.83 69.32 0.60
CA MET A 1 18.18 68.53 -0.60
C MET A 1 18.18 67.06 -0.23
N GLY A 2 17.15 66.29 -0.61
CA GLY A 2 17.20 64.84 -0.40
C GLY A 2 15.83 64.16 -0.30
N ASP A 3 14.87 64.46 -1.18
CA ASP A 3 13.59 63.74 -1.23
C ASP A 3 13.02 63.76 -2.66
N THR A 4 13.59 62.97 -3.57
CA THR A 4 13.03 62.84 -4.93
C THR A 4 13.17 61.44 -5.56
N VAL A 5 13.57 60.42 -4.79
CA VAL A 5 13.77 59.04 -5.28
C VAL A 5 12.93 58.04 -4.50
N ARG A 6 11.63 58.31 -4.30
CA ARG A 6 10.72 57.32 -3.69
C ARG A 6 9.32 57.27 -4.30
N SER A 7 9.00 58.15 -5.23
CA SER A 7 7.64 58.30 -5.81
C SER A 7 7.44 57.62 -7.16
N ARG A 8 8.43 56.91 -7.73
CA ARG A 8 8.33 56.29 -9.07
C ARG A 8 8.32 54.76 -9.13
N LEU A 9 8.20 54.05 -8.00
CA LEU A 9 8.05 52.58 -8.02
C LEU A 9 6.72 52.02 -7.49
N PRO A 10 5.52 52.46 -7.96
CA PRO A 10 4.30 51.67 -7.75
C PRO A 10 4.07 50.56 -8.79
N CYS A 11 4.68 50.65 -9.99
CA CYS A 11 4.35 49.74 -11.10
C CYS A 11 5.25 48.48 -11.21
N LEU A 12 6.46 48.48 -10.66
CA LEU A 12 7.39 47.34 -10.83
C LEU A 12 7.15 46.19 -9.84
N ALA A 13 6.42 46.42 -8.75
CA ALA A 13 6.08 45.39 -7.77
C ALA A 13 4.88 44.52 -8.21
N GLY A 14 4.02 45.02 -9.11
CA GLY A 14 2.80 44.30 -9.54
C GLY A 14 3.00 43.27 -10.67
N CYS A 15 4.12 43.34 -11.41
CA CYS A 15 4.35 42.46 -12.57
C CYS A 15 5.13 41.18 -12.26
N ILE A 16 5.82 41.10 -11.11
CA ILE A 16 6.52 39.88 -10.70
C ILE A 16 5.56 38.83 -10.11
N ASP A 17 4.39 39.25 -9.62
CA ASP A 17 3.42 38.38 -8.96
C ASP A 17 2.28 37.89 -9.88
N ARG A 18 2.59 37.62 -11.16
CA ARG A 18 1.58 37.11 -12.13
C ARG A 18 1.99 35.83 -12.87
N ARG A 19 3.13 35.21 -12.51
CA ARG A 19 3.61 33.93 -13.09
C ARG A 19 3.54 32.72 -12.15
N ARG A 20 2.75 32.78 -11.07
CA ARG A 20 2.44 31.58 -10.24
C ARG A 20 0.96 31.22 -10.22
N GLY A 21 0.22 31.60 -11.26
CA GLY A 21 -1.09 31.05 -11.57
C GLY A 21 -0.99 29.69 -12.26
N PHE A 22 -0.31 28.71 -11.66
CA PHE A 22 -0.64 27.31 -11.95
C PHE A 22 -1.59 26.89 -10.83
N GLY A 23 -2.89 26.99 -11.12
CA GLY A 23 -3.93 26.41 -10.29
C GLY A 23 -3.73 24.91 -10.25
N SER A 24 -2.86 24.44 -9.36
CA SER A 24 -2.88 23.07 -8.88
C SER A 24 -4.15 22.95 -8.06
N ASP A 25 -5.26 22.61 -8.72
CA ASP A 25 -6.48 22.18 -8.03
C ASP A 25 -6.07 21.09 -7.02
N PRO A 26 -6.03 21.39 -5.70
CA PRO A 26 -5.46 20.45 -4.73
C PRO A 26 -6.26 19.15 -4.67
N GLY A 27 -7.53 19.21 -5.10
CA GLY A 27 -8.41 18.04 -5.23
C GLY A 27 -8.05 17.13 -6.40
N ARG A 28 -7.62 17.68 -7.55
CA ARG A 28 -7.28 16.87 -8.74
C ARG A 28 -5.96 16.12 -8.56
N ALA A 29 -4.95 16.77 -7.99
CA ALA A 29 -3.67 16.12 -7.67
C ALA A 29 -3.85 14.94 -6.70
N ARG A 30 -4.69 15.10 -5.66
CA ARG A 30 -4.99 14.03 -4.70
C ARG A 30 -5.75 12.84 -5.30
N LEU A 31 -6.70 13.09 -6.21
CA LEU A 31 -7.45 12.02 -6.86
C LEU A 31 -6.54 11.17 -7.76
N ILE A 32 -5.63 11.84 -8.48
CA ILE A 32 -4.65 11.18 -9.32
C ILE A 32 -3.70 10.36 -8.44
N GLU A 33 -3.17 10.90 -7.34
CA GLU A 33 -2.31 10.14 -6.43
C GLU A 33 -3.00 8.90 -5.84
N LEU A 34 -4.27 9.01 -5.45
CA LEU A 34 -5.01 7.87 -4.89
C LEU A 34 -5.21 6.75 -5.93
N ALA A 35 -5.54 7.12 -7.16
CA ALA A 35 -5.71 6.16 -8.24
C ALA A 35 -4.42 5.36 -8.50
N HIS A 36 -3.25 6.00 -8.44
CA HIS A 36 -1.96 5.31 -8.61
C HIS A 36 -1.72 4.27 -7.50
N LEU A 37 -1.99 4.61 -6.24
CA LEU A 37 -1.84 3.68 -5.11
C LEU A 37 -2.83 2.51 -5.20
N GLN A 38 -4.05 2.78 -5.65
CA GLN A 38 -5.08 1.74 -5.78
C GLN A 38 -4.79 0.79 -6.95
N VAL A 39 -4.29 1.31 -8.08
CA VAL A 39 -3.82 0.47 -9.19
C VAL A 39 -2.58 -0.33 -8.78
N LEU A 40 -1.64 0.27 -8.06
CA LEU A 40 -0.47 -0.42 -7.53
C LEU A 40 -0.87 -1.59 -6.62
N SER A 41 -1.72 -1.33 -5.62
CA SER A 41 -2.19 -2.39 -4.70
C SER A 41 -2.98 -3.47 -5.42
N ALA A 42 -3.84 -3.12 -6.39
CA ALA A 42 -4.53 -4.10 -7.22
C ALA A 42 -3.55 -4.96 -8.05
N GLY A 43 -2.49 -4.35 -8.59
CA GLY A 43 -1.42 -5.06 -9.30
C GLY A 43 -0.65 -6.03 -8.41
N LEU A 44 -0.23 -5.59 -7.22
CA LEU A 44 0.42 -6.48 -6.24
C LEU A 44 -0.52 -7.63 -5.83
N PHE A 45 -1.79 -7.34 -5.56
CA PHE A 45 -2.76 -8.37 -5.19
C PHE A 45 -2.92 -9.41 -6.31
N ALA A 46 -3.03 -8.98 -7.57
CA ALA A 46 -3.11 -9.88 -8.72
C ALA A 46 -1.85 -10.76 -8.88
N ILE A 47 -0.65 -10.21 -8.65
CA ILE A 47 0.60 -10.98 -8.63
C ILE A 47 0.56 -12.02 -7.51
N GLY A 48 0.04 -11.66 -6.33
CA GLY A 48 -0.17 -12.57 -5.22
C GLY A 48 -1.13 -13.71 -5.57
N VAL A 49 -2.30 -13.41 -6.17
CA VAL A 49 -3.25 -14.41 -6.66
C VAL A 49 -2.58 -15.35 -7.66
N TYR A 50 -1.85 -14.80 -8.63
CA TYR A 50 -1.10 -15.60 -9.59
C TYR A 50 -0.07 -16.51 -8.92
N GLY A 51 0.63 -16.00 -7.89
CA GLY A 51 1.55 -16.78 -7.06
C GLY A 51 0.88 -17.94 -6.35
N VAL A 52 -0.32 -17.76 -5.80
CA VAL A 52 -1.07 -18.86 -5.16
C VAL A 52 -1.44 -19.95 -6.17
N LEU A 53 -1.86 -19.58 -7.38
CA LEU A 53 -2.30 -20.55 -8.40
C LEU A 53 -1.14 -21.25 -9.13
N ALA A 54 -0.01 -20.58 -9.32
CA ALA A 54 1.12 -21.10 -10.11
C ALA A 54 2.09 -21.96 -9.28
N ARG A 55 2.04 -21.90 -7.95
CA ARG A 55 3.05 -22.51 -7.08
C ARG A 55 2.56 -23.83 -6.49
N ARG A 56 3.41 -24.86 -6.59
CA ARG A 56 3.16 -26.20 -6.02
C ARG A 56 3.75 -26.40 -4.62
N SER A 57 4.76 -25.60 -4.25
CA SER A 57 5.36 -25.64 -2.92
C SER A 57 4.55 -24.84 -1.91
N ALA A 58 4.27 -25.44 -0.76
CA ALA A 58 3.52 -24.80 0.32
C ALA A 58 4.17 -23.48 0.80
N VAL A 59 5.51 -23.42 0.87
CA VAL A 59 6.22 -22.20 1.29
C VAL A 59 6.00 -21.06 0.29
N MET A 60 6.03 -21.36 -1.01
CA MET A 60 5.81 -20.35 -2.05
C MET A 60 4.37 -19.84 -2.06
N ILE A 61 3.39 -20.69 -1.73
CA ILE A 61 2.00 -20.25 -1.56
C ILE A 61 1.86 -19.30 -0.37
N LEU A 62 2.48 -19.61 0.78
CA LEU A 62 2.45 -18.74 1.96
C LEU A 62 3.08 -17.37 1.69
N MET A 63 4.22 -17.31 1.00
CA MET A 63 4.78 -16.02 0.56
C MET A 63 3.82 -15.22 -0.34
N SER A 64 3.06 -15.91 -1.18
CA SER A 64 2.09 -15.26 -2.07
C SER A 64 0.92 -14.68 -1.27
N ILE A 65 0.44 -15.39 -0.24
CA ILE A 65 -0.60 -14.92 0.67
C ILE A 65 -0.13 -13.68 1.45
N GLU A 66 1.09 -13.70 1.99
CA GLU A 66 1.71 -12.55 2.66
C GLU A 66 1.76 -11.32 1.73
N LEU A 67 2.11 -11.52 0.46
CA LEU A 67 2.13 -10.46 -0.54
C LEU A 67 0.72 -9.90 -0.82
N MET A 68 -0.31 -10.76 -0.85
CA MET A 68 -1.71 -10.33 -0.98
C MET A 68 -2.17 -9.50 0.22
N LEU A 69 -1.86 -9.94 1.45
CA LEU A 69 -2.19 -9.21 2.68
C LEU A 69 -1.48 -7.84 2.73
N ASN A 70 -0.23 -7.78 2.27
CA ASN A 70 0.49 -6.51 2.19
C ASN A 70 -0.13 -5.55 1.15
N ALA A 71 -0.64 -6.06 0.02
CA ALA A 71 -1.35 -5.25 -0.96
C ALA A 71 -2.64 -4.63 -0.39
N VAL A 72 -3.39 -5.39 0.40
CA VAL A 72 -4.60 -4.90 1.11
C VAL A 72 -4.24 -3.80 2.11
N ASN A 73 -3.14 -3.96 2.85
CA ASN A 73 -2.65 -2.93 3.78
C ASN A 73 -2.32 -1.61 3.08
N ILE A 74 -1.67 -1.66 1.90
CA ILE A 74 -1.38 -0.45 1.11
C ILE A 74 -2.67 0.25 0.67
N ASN A 75 -3.66 -0.51 0.20
CA ASN A 75 -4.95 0.05 -0.22
C ASN A 75 -5.65 0.76 0.95
N LEU A 76 -5.66 0.13 2.12
CA LEU A 76 -6.27 0.66 3.32
C LEU A 76 -5.61 1.96 3.81
N VAL A 77 -4.27 2.01 3.85
CA VAL A 77 -3.54 3.24 4.20
C VAL A 77 -3.81 4.35 3.17
N GLY A 78 -3.82 4.01 1.87
CA GLY A 78 -4.12 4.96 0.80
C GLY A 78 -5.50 5.59 0.97
N TYR A 79 -6.53 4.77 1.22
CA TYR A 79 -7.89 5.25 1.45
C TYR A 79 -8.01 6.09 2.73
N ALA A 80 -7.38 5.65 3.83
CA ALA A 80 -7.34 6.39 5.09
C ALA A 80 -6.65 7.76 4.92
N ALA A 81 -5.60 7.86 4.10
CA ALA A 81 -4.91 9.12 3.83
C ALA A 81 -5.76 10.10 3.01
N PHE A 82 -6.63 9.61 2.12
CA PHE A 82 -7.50 10.45 1.29
C PHE A 82 -8.75 10.95 2.03
N SER A 83 -9.29 10.16 2.97
CA SER A 83 -10.47 10.53 3.75
C SER A 83 -10.27 11.88 4.44
N ARG A 84 -11.06 12.89 4.03
CA ARG A 84 -10.96 14.28 4.49
C ARG A 84 -11.80 14.55 5.75
N PHE A 85 -12.58 13.58 6.20
CA PHE A 85 -13.73 13.91 7.03
C PHE A 85 -13.42 13.93 8.52
N PHE A 86 -12.50 13.11 9.05
CA PHE A 86 -12.17 13.12 10.49
C PHE A 86 -10.75 12.62 10.77
N GLU A 87 -9.96 13.38 11.56
CA GLU A 87 -8.62 12.99 12.02
C GLU A 87 -8.65 11.61 12.74
N SER A 88 -9.76 11.30 13.42
CA SER A 88 -9.99 10.02 14.07
C SER A 88 -9.97 8.82 13.11
N GLN A 89 -10.49 8.98 11.89
CA GLN A 89 -10.56 7.89 10.90
C GLN A 89 -9.17 7.54 10.32
N ARG A 90 -8.26 8.51 10.28
CA ARG A 90 -6.86 8.29 9.87
C ARG A 90 -6.14 7.36 10.84
N VAL A 91 -6.32 7.60 12.13
CA VAL A 91 -5.74 6.77 13.20
C VAL A 91 -6.34 5.36 13.16
N THR A 92 -7.66 5.22 12.97
CA THR A 92 -8.31 3.91 12.86
C THR A 92 -7.75 3.08 11.70
N GLY A 93 -7.55 3.69 10.51
CA GLY A 93 -6.96 2.99 9.36
C GLY A 93 -5.55 2.48 9.64
N GLN A 94 -4.71 3.29 10.30
CA GLN A 94 -3.35 2.89 10.68
C GLN A 94 -3.33 1.78 11.73
N VAL A 95 -4.19 1.86 12.74
CA VAL A 95 -4.30 0.82 13.77
C VAL A 95 -4.71 -0.51 13.12
N LEU A 96 -5.67 -0.50 12.20
CA LEU A 96 -6.11 -1.73 11.54
C LEU A 96 -4.99 -2.38 10.71
N VAL A 97 -4.12 -1.60 10.07
CA VAL A 97 -2.94 -2.12 9.34
C VAL A 97 -1.97 -2.84 10.28
N ILE A 98 -1.71 -2.26 11.45
CA ILE A 98 -0.83 -2.89 12.45
C ILE A 98 -1.44 -4.23 12.91
N PHE A 99 -2.75 -4.28 13.14
CA PHE A 99 -3.44 -5.54 13.45
C PHE A 99 -3.33 -6.57 12.32
N VAL A 100 -3.47 -6.17 11.06
CA VAL A 100 -3.32 -7.10 9.93
C VAL A 100 -1.88 -7.63 9.85
N ILE A 101 -0.86 -6.79 10.04
CA ILE A 101 0.55 -7.22 10.03
C ILE A 101 0.84 -8.21 11.17
N THR A 102 0.30 -7.97 12.37
CA THR A 102 0.51 -8.88 13.50
C THR A 102 -0.20 -10.23 13.30
N ILE A 103 -1.43 -10.22 12.76
CA ILE A 103 -2.16 -11.45 12.42
C ILE A 103 -1.43 -12.23 11.31
N ALA A 104 -0.96 -11.54 10.26
CA ALA A 104 -0.19 -12.16 9.18
C ALA A 104 1.09 -12.83 9.71
N ALA A 105 1.86 -12.12 10.56
CA ALA A 105 3.05 -12.68 11.19
C ALA A 105 2.73 -13.93 12.04
N ALA A 106 1.61 -13.93 12.76
CA ALA A 106 1.16 -15.08 13.53
C ALA A 106 0.76 -16.27 12.63
N GLU A 107 0.08 -15.99 11.52
CA GLU A 107 -0.31 -16.99 10.53
C GLU A 107 0.92 -17.63 9.87
N LEU A 108 1.90 -16.84 9.42
CA LEU A 108 3.14 -17.34 8.83
C LEU A 108 3.93 -18.22 9.81
N ALA A 109 4.00 -17.83 11.08
CA ALA A 109 4.67 -18.62 12.12
C ALA A 109 3.98 -19.98 12.32
N LEU A 110 2.65 -19.98 12.40
CA LEU A 110 1.85 -21.20 12.52
C LEU A 110 2.03 -22.12 11.29
N ALA A 111 1.95 -21.54 10.09
CA ALA A 111 2.05 -22.28 8.85
C ALA A 111 3.47 -22.85 8.63
N MET A 112 4.52 -22.08 8.95
CA MET A 112 5.90 -22.58 8.95
C MET A 112 6.10 -23.72 9.94
N ALA A 113 5.53 -23.64 11.15
CA ALA A 113 5.63 -24.72 12.13
C ALA A 113 4.99 -26.02 11.61
N ILE A 114 3.83 -25.93 10.97
CA ILE A 114 3.14 -27.08 10.36
C ILE A 114 3.98 -27.65 9.21
N ILE A 115 4.48 -26.80 8.31
CA ILE A 115 5.30 -27.21 7.17
C ILE A 115 6.58 -27.90 7.62
N LEU A 116 7.29 -27.35 8.61
CA LEU A 116 8.52 -27.97 9.13
C LEU A 116 8.25 -29.34 9.75
N ARG A 117 7.14 -29.49 10.46
CA ARG A 117 6.74 -30.77 11.02
C ARG A 117 6.41 -31.79 9.92
N LEU A 118 5.71 -31.36 8.87
CA LEU A 118 5.40 -32.19 7.72
C LEU A 118 6.66 -32.60 6.96
N TYR A 119 7.56 -31.65 6.72
CA TYR A 119 8.84 -31.88 6.04
C TYR A 119 9.69 -32.90 6.79
N ARG A 120 9.71 -32.85 8.12
CA ARG A 120 10.45 -33.84 8.92
C ARG A 120 9.89 -35.27 8.81
N ASN A 121 8.60 -35.42 8.48
CA ASN A 121 7.95 -36.73 8.33
C ASN A 121 7.97 -37.26 6.89
N ARG A 122 8.00 -36.36 5.89
CA ARG A 122 7.80 -36.71 4.47
C ARG A 122 8.95 -36.29 3.56
N SER A 123 9.94 -35.55 4.07
CA SER A 123 11.09 -34.98 3.33
C SER A 123 10.73 -34.16 2.08
N THR A 124 9.46 -33.73 1.96
CA THR A 124 8.91 -32.98 0.83
C THR A 124 7.95 -31.90 1.34
N VAL A 125 7.90 -30.77 0.62
CA VAL A 125 7.00 -29.62 0.89
C VAL A 125 6.07 -29.38 -0.30
N ASN A 126 5.98 -30.35 -1.21
CA ASN A 126 5.11 -30.27 -2.37
C ASN A 126 3.67 -30.59 -1.98
N ILE A 127 2.71 -29.73 -2.31
CA ILE A 127 1.31 -29.91 -1.95
C ILE A 127 0.67 -31.07 -2.73
N ASP A 128 1.13 -31.30 -3.96
CA ASP A 128 0.59 -32.36 -4.83
C ASP A 128 0.84 -33.78 -4.28
N GLU A 129 1.85 -33.96 -3.42
CA GLU A 129 2.17 -35.27 -2.81
C GLU A 129 1.33 -35.57 -1.56
N ILE A 130 0.52 -34.61 -1.09
CA ILE A 130 -0.35 -34.75 0.08
C ILE A 130 -1.75 -35.24 -0.36
N ASP A 131 -1.79 -36.25 -1.23
CA ASP A 131 -3.05 -36.87 -1.70
C ASP A 131 -3.42 -38.07 -0.82
N LEU A 132 -3.66 -37.81 0.48
CA LEU A 132 -3.97 -38.85 1.49
C LEU A 132 -5.47 -39.08 1.69
N MET A 133 -6.34 -38.29 1.05
CA MET A 133 -7.81 -38.37 1.20
C MET A 133 -8.55 -38.43 -0.14
N LYS A 134 -7.96 -39.12 -1.12
CA LYS A 134 -8.68 -39.54 -2.33
C LYS A 134 -9.33 -40.89 -2.06
N TRP A 135 -10.66 -40.92 -2.06
CA TRP A 135 -11.45 -42.14 -2.19
C TRP A 135 -11.71 -42.41 -3.67
#